data_AF-A0A011PFP0-F1
#
_entry.id   AF-A0A011PFP0-F1
#
_cell.length_a   1.000
_cell.length_b   1.000
_cell.length_c   1.000
_cell.angle_alpha   90.00
_cell.angle_beta   90.00
_cell.angle_gamma   90.00
#
_symmetry.space_group_name_H-M   'P 1'
#
loop_
_entity.id
_entity.type
_entity.pdbx_description
1 polymer ?
#
loop_
_entity_poly.entity_id
_entity_poly.type
_entity_poly.pdbx_seq_one_letter_code
_entity_poly.pdbx_strand_id
1 'polypeptide(L)'
;MEIDQHALMLFRSEKLRPEDFTHSDTGCLLGKAGRARFYGEWEPLAARLRKLLAESVSDVTSAIGQAAAATTTPVAGSDGQTPAAAAAPADPGDDF
;
A
#
# COMPACT_ATOMS: atom_id res chain seq x y z
N MET A 1 -13.33 12.81 0.98
CA MET A 1 -13.91 14.09 1.46
C MET A 1 -13.81 14.29 2.98
N GLU A 2 -13.58 13.26 3.79
CA GLU A 2 -13.54 13.41 5.27
C GLU A 2 -12.40 14.33 5.76
N ILE A 3 -11.22 14.26 5.13
CA ILE A 3 -10.07 15.12 5.46
C ILE A 3 -10.42 16.60 5.18
N ASP A 4 -11.03 16.88 4.02
CA ASP A 4 -11.42 18.23 3.63
C ASP A 4 -12.44 18.81 4.61
N GLN A 5 -13.44 18.00 5.00
CA GLN A 5 -14.43 18.39 6.01
C GLN A 5 -13.78 18.69 7.35
N HIS A 6 -12.82 17.86 7.80
CA HIS A 6 -12.09 18.12 9.04
C HIS A 6 -11.35 19.46 8.97
N ALA A 7 -10.62 19.71 7.89
CA ALA A 7 -9.90 20.98 7.71
C ALA A 7 -10.85 22.18 7.74
N LEU A 8 -11.97 22.12 7.01
CA LEU A 8 -12.99 23.19 7.00
C LEU A 8 -13.63 23.40 8.38
N MET A 9 -13.84 22.33 9.13
CA MET A 9 -14.42 22.41 10.48
C MET A 9 -13.50 23.13 11.47
N LEU A 10 -12.18 23.02 11.33
CA LEU A 10 -11.23 23.73 12.22
C LEU A 10 -11.34 25.25 12.09
N PHE A 11 -11.62 25.76 10.89
CA PHE A 11 -11.91 27.18 10.67
C PHE A 11 -13.29 27.55 11.19
N ARG A 12 -14.30 26.73 10.88
CA ARG A 12 -15.69 26.96 11.34
C ARG A 12 -15.81 26.99 12.86
N SER A 13 -15.01 26.19 13.57
CA SER A 13 -14.98 26.14 15.03
C SER A 13 -13.98 27.11 15.67
N GLU A 14 -13.35 27.99 14.89
CA GLU A 14 -12.31 28.93 15.33
C GLU A 14 -11.12 28.30 16.08
N LYS A 15 -10.86 27.00 15.84
CA LYS A 15 -9.68 26.32 16.38
C LYS A 15 -8.44 26.73 15.62
N LEU A 16 -8.57 26.96 14.31
CA LEU A 16 -7.57 27.66 13.52
C LEU A 16 -8.06 29.09 13.26
N ARG A 17 -7.18 30.06 13.52
CA ARG A 17 -7.47 31.49 13.36
C ARG A 17 -6.50 32.13 12.36
N PRO A 18 -6.81 33.29 11.77
CA PRO A 18 -5.92 33.97 10.84
C PRO A 18 -4.52 34.23 11.42
N GLU A 19 -4.42 34.54 12.71
CA GLU A 19 -3.15 34.76 13.42
C GLU A 19 -2.28 33.50 13.55
N ASP A 20 -2.85 32.31 13.34
CA ASP A 20 -2.10 31.07 13.30
C ASP A 20 -1.33 30.91 11.98
N PHE A 21 -1.50 31.81 11.01
CA PHE A 21 -0.86 31.77 9.70
C PHE A 21 0.15 32.91 9.52
N THR A 22 1.13 32.67 8.66
CA THR A 22 2.15 33.65 8.26
C THR A 22 2.25 33.67 6.75
N HIS A 23 2.33 34.87 6.17
CA HIS A 23 2.52 35.07 4.74
C HIS A 23 4.00 35.30 4.44
N SER A 24 4.49 34.63 3.39
CA SER A 24 5.80 34.86 2.77
C SER A 24 5.61 35.07 1.26
N ASP A 25 6.66 35.54 0.59
CA ASP A 25 6.67 35.69 -0.88
C ASP A 25 6.35 34.39 -1.63
N THR A 26 6.51 33.25 -0.94
CA THR A 26 6.27 31.89 -1.46
C THR A 26 4.91 31.31 -1.08
N GLY A 27 4.09 32.00 -0.28
CA GLY A 27 2.73 31.57 0.05
C GLY A 27 2.30 31.80 1.50
N CYS A 28 1.27 31.06 1.92
CA CYS A 28 0.71 31.11 3.27
C CYS A 28 1.08 29.82 4.02
N LEU A 29 1.72 29.98 5.17
CA LEU A 29 2.21 28.88 5.98
C LEU A 29 1.54 28.89 7.35
N LEU A 30 1.26 27.71 7.87
CA LEU A 30 0.78 27.56 9.24
C LEU A 30 1.95 27.85 10.21
N GLY A 31 1.77 28.77 11.14
CA GLY A 31 2.74 29.12 12.16
C GLY A 31 2.89 28.05 13.25
N LYS A 32 3.76 28.29 14.23
CA LYS A 32 4.01 27.34 15.34
C LYS A 32 2.74 27.06 16.16
N ALA A 33 1.99 28.11 16.51
CA ALA A 33 0.73 27.99 17.24
C ALA A 33 -0.31 27.22 16.42
N GLY A 34 -0.47 27.58 15.15
CA GLY A 34 -1.37 26.88 14.22
C GLY A 34 -1.07 25.39 14.10
N ARG A 35 0.21 25.04 13.94
CA ARG A 35 0.64 23.63 13.85
C ARG A 35 0.28 22.85 15.12
N ALA A 36 0.51 23.42 16.30
CA ALA A 36 0.16 22.75 17.55
C ALA A 36 -1.35 22.50 17.67
N ARG A 37 -2.17 23.49 17.30
CA ARG A 37 -3.64 23.38 17.30
C ARG A 37 -4.14 22.36 16.27
N PHE A 38 -3.63 22.44 15.04
CA PHE A 38 -3.98 21.52 13.96
C PHE A 38 -3.64 20.07 14.33
N TYR A 39 -2.40 19.81 14.77
CA TYR A 39 -1.97 18.44 15.07
C TYR A 39 -2.70 17.83 16.27
N GLY A 40 -3.09 18.65 17.25
CA GLY A 40 -3.92 18.18 18.37
C GLY A 40 -5.26 17.59 17.90
N GLU A 41 -5.87 18.18 16.87
CA GLU A 41 -7.15 17.72 16.30
C GLU A 41 -6.97 16.64 15.22
N TRP A 42 -5.87 16.72 14.48
CA TRP A 42 -5.57 15.81 13.38
C TRP A 42 -5.18 14.41 13.85
N GLU A 43 -4.40 14.29 14.93
CA GLU A 43 -3.78 13.00 15.28
C GLU A 43 -4.79 11.86 15.55
N PRO A 44 -5.92 12.10 16.25
CA PRO A 44 -6.95 11.08 16.42
C PRO A 44 -7.58 10.63 15.09
N LEU A 45 -7.88 11.58 14.20
CA LEU A 45 -8.42 11.28 12.87
C LEU A 45 -7.38 10.51 12.04
N ALA A 46 -6.13 10.98 12.04
CA ALA A 46 -5.02 10.36 11.33
C ALA A 46 -4.78 8.92 11.77
N ALA A 47 -4.83 8.63 13.08
CA ALA A 47 -4.70 7.27 13.59
C ALA A 47 -5.77 6.34 13.01
N ARG A 48 -7.03 6.79 12.98
CA ARG A 48 -8.13 6.03 12.37
C ARG A 48 -7.95 5.84 10.86
N LEU A 49 -7.58 6.91 10.15
CA LEU A 49 -7.37 6.87 8.70
C LEU A 49 -6.22 5.94 8.31
N ARG A 50 -5.11 5.95 9.07
CA ARG A 50 -3.99 5.03 8.85
C ARG A 50 -4.41 3.57 8.99
N LYS A 51 -5.24 3.26 10.00
CA LYS A 51 -5.80 1.91 10.17
C LYS A 51 -6.65 1.50 8.97
N LEU A 52 -7.60 2.34 8.55
CA LEU A 52 -8.46 2.07 7.40
C LEU A 52 -7.66 1.92 6.11
N LEU A 53 -6.60 2.72 5.94
CA LEU A 53 -5.70 2.61 4.80
C LEU A 53 -4.96 1.27 4.80
N ALA A 54 -4.45 0.81 5.95
CA ALA A 54 -3.79 -0.49 6.07
C ALA A 54 -4.75 -1.65 5.75
N GLU A 55 -5.98 -1.59 6.26
CA GLU A 55 -7.04 -2.56 5.96
C GLU A 55 -7.36 -2.59 4.46
N SER A 56 -7.56 -1.41 3.85
CA SER A 56 -7.83 -1.29 2.41
C SER A 56 -6.69 -1.86 1.55
N VAL A 57 -5.44 -1.61 1.94
CA VAL A 57 -4.27 -2.17 1.23
C VAL A 57 -4.23 -3.70 1.36
N SER A 58 -4.54 -4.24 2.53
CA SER A 58 -4.63 -5.69 2.76
C SER A 58 -5.72 -6.33 1.90
N ASP A 59 -6.88 -5.69 1.82
CA ASP A 59 -8.02 -6.17 1.01
C ASP A 59 -7.66 -6.22 -0.47
N VAL A 60 -7.06 -5.14 -1.00
CA VAL A 60 -6.60 -5.08 -2.39
C VAL A 60 -5.54 -6.17 -2.67
N THR A 61 -4.58 -6.34 -1.77
CA THR A 61 -3.53 -7.36 -1.91
C THR A 61 -4.12 -8.78 -1.93
N SER A 62 -5.11 -9.04 -1.07
CA SER A 62 -5.81 -10.33 -1.01
C SER A 62 -6.60 -10.60 -2.28
N ALA A 63 -7.31 -9.60 -2.80
CA ALA A 63 -8.06 -9.70 -4.05
C ALA A 63 -7.12 -10.00 -5.24
N ILE A 64 -5.96 -9.34 -5.31
CA ILE A 64 -4.94 -9.61 -6.33
C ILE A 64 -4.44 -11.06 -6.20
N GLY A 65 -4.14 -11.52 -4.99
CA GLY A 65 -3.69 -12.89 -4.74
C GLY A 65 -4.73 -13.95 -5.18
N GLN A 66 -6.00 -13.72 -4.88
CA GLN A 66 -7.10 -14.61 -5.28
C GLN A 66 -7.29 -14.63 -6.81
N ALA A 67 -7.22 -13.48 -7.47
CA ALA A 67 -7.29 -13.38 -8.93
C ALA A 67 -6.12 -14.11 -9.62
N ALA A 68 -4.91 -13.99 -9.06
CA ALA A 68 -3.75 -14.72 -9.55
C ALA A 68 -3.93 -16.24 -9.39
N ALA A 69 -4.39 -16.71 -8.23
CA ALA A 69 -4.62 -18.12 -7.95
C ALA A 69 -5.70 -18.73 -8.87
N ALA A 70 -6.77 -17.98 -9.17
CA ALA A 70 -7.82 -18.41 -10.11
C ALA A 70 -7.32 -18.59 -11.55
N THR A 71 -6.23 -17.91 -11.92
CA THR A 71 -5.63 -18.00 -13.26
C THR A 71 -4.74 -19.23 -13.40
N THR A 72 -4.10 -19.67 -12.31
CA THR A 72 -3.39 -20.95 -12.21
C THR A 72 -4.36 -22.10 -11.93
N THR A 73 -5.20 -22.44 -12.91
CA THR A 73 -5.80 -23.77 -12.92
C THR A 73 -4.70 -24.78 -13.30
N PRO A 74 -4.32 -25.74 -12.44
CA PRO A 74 -3.41 -26.79 -12.87
C PRO A 74 -4.18 -27.65 -13.88
N VAL A 75 -3.68 -27.73 -15.12
CA VAL A 75 -4.18 -28.73 -16.07
C VAL A 75 -3.83 -30.10 -15.48
N ALA A 76 -4.82 -30.76 -14.90
CA ALA A 76 -4.72 -32.13 -14.45
C ALA A 76 -4.92 -33.04 -15.66
N GLY A 77 -3.86 -33.73 -16.08
CA GLY A 77 -3.93 -34.91 -16.93
C GLY A 77 -3.38 -34.73 -18.36
N SER A 78 -2.16 -35.21 -18.58
CA SER A 78 -1.98 -36.36 -19.45
C SER A 78 -0.81 -37.19 -18.93
N ASP A 79 -1.14 -38.30 -18.29
CA ASP A 79 -0.22 -39.41 -18.07
C ASP A 79 0.35 -39.86 -19.42
N GLY A 80 1.57 -39.44 -19.71
CA GLY A 80 2.37 -39.92 -20.83
C GLY A 80 3.36 -40.97 -20.33
N GLN A 81 2.87 -42.12 -19.90
CA GLN A 81 3.71 -43.32 -19.81
C GLN A 81 4.19 -43.66 -21.22
N THR A 82 5.50 -43.66 -21.45
CA THR A 82 6.16 -44.40 -22.55
C THR A 82 7.38 -45.12 -21.94
N PRO A 83 7.58 -46.41 -22.25
CA PRO A 83 8.41 -47.31 -21.46
C PRO A 83 9.91 -47.17 -21.75
N ALA A 84 10.68 -47.80 -20.87
CA ALA A 84 12.12 -47.92 -20.86
C ALA A 84 12.75 -48.32 -22.21
N ALA A 85 13.88 -47.69 -22.55
CA ALA A 85 14.88 -48.23 -23.45
C ALA A 85 16.26 -48.21 -22.77
N ALA A 86 16.67 -49.42 -22.38
CA ALA A 86 18.02 -49.98 -22.26
C ALA A 86 19.27 -49.07 -22.07
N ALA A 87 19.89 -49.28 -20.91
CA ALA A 87 21.31 -49.46 -20.58
C ALA A 87 22.42 -49.28 -21.66
N ALA A 88 23.35 -48.37 -21.32
CA ALA A 88 24.82 -48.46 -21.27
C ALA A 88 25.67 -48.47 -22.58
N PRO A 89 27.00 -48.17 -22.54
CA PRO A 89 27.84 -47.73 -21.41
C PRO A 89 28.65 -46.43 -21.66
N ALA A 90 29.34 -46.01 -20.59
CA ALA A 90 30.34 -44.95 -20.56
C ALA A 90 31.53 -45.22 -21.49
N ASP A 91 32.09 -44.14 -22.04
CA ASP A 91 33.44 -44.10 -22.62
C ASP A 91 34.23 -42.95 -21.97
N PRO A 92 35.39 -43.22 -21.34
CA PRO A 92 36.27 -42.21 -20.77
C PRO A 92 37.43 -41.88 -21.73
N GLY A 93 37.82 -40.60 -21.80
CA GLY A 93 39.05 -40.11 -22.43
C GLY A 93 38.78 -38.92 -23.35
N ASP A 94 39.65 -37.93 -23.53
CA ASP A 94 40.94 -37.59 -22.91
C ASP A 94 41.18 -36.10 -23.22
N ASP A 95 42.16 -35.52 -22.51
CA ASP A 95 42.67 -34.15 -22.55
C ASP A 95 42.69 -33.40 -23.90
N PHE A 96 42.28 -32.13 -23.88
CA PHE A 96 43.11 -30.95 -24.28
C PHE A 96 42.51 -29.63 -23.79
#